data_AF-A0A0R3WU34-F1
#
_entry.id   AF-A0A0R3WU34-F1
#
_cell.length_a   1.000
_cell.length_b   1.000
_cell.length_c   1.000
_cell.angle_alpha   90.00
_cell.angle_beta   90.00
_cell.angle_gamma   90.00
#
_symmetry.space_group_name_H-M   'P 1'
#
loop_
_entity.id
_entity.type
_entity.pdbx_description
1 polymer ?
#
loop_
_entity_poly.entity_id
_entity_poly.type
_entity_poly.pdbx_seq_one_letter_code
_entity_poly.pdbx_strand_id
1 'polypeptide(L)'
;MSTTTNIHYFSFFWEQNALELLIRYIERHQDRLICIQLLQTLNILFENLTNNRAIYYLLSQNHTNGIILHDFDFTDEEIIGYYIAFLKSLTFRMNEDTINFFYDEAHWSFPVYQRALRFFNHAENMVRIAVRTITLNIFKGVFLHSCARMPSDHIWVLL
;
A
#
# COMPACT_ATOMS: atom_id res chain seq x y z
N MET A 1 14.62 -5.60 -27.22
CA MET A 1 13.21 -5.87 -27.61
C MET A 1 12.44 -6.58 -26.49
N SER A 2 12.57 -6.15 -25.23
CA SER A 2 11.91 -6.83 -24.08
C SER A 2 11.16 -5.87 -23.14
N THR A 3 11.25 -4.55 -23.35
CA THR A 3 10.58 -3.54 -22.51
C THR A 3 9.21 -3.11 -23.04
N THR A 4 8.97 -3.19 -24.35
CA THR A 4 7.72 -2.71 -24.97
C THR A 4 6.52 -3.63 -24.72
N THR A 5 6.73 -4.94 -24.64
CA THR A 5 5.64 -5.91 -24.45
C THR A 5 5.05 -5.84 -23.04
N ASN A 6 5.90 -5.58 -22.03
CA ASN A 6 5.48 -5.49 -20.63
C ASN A 6 4.54 -4.29 -20.40
N ILE A 7 4.82 -3.16 -21.06
CA ILE A 7 3.99 -1.94 -20.99
C ILE A 7 2.58 -2.20 -21.54
N HIS A 8 2.43 -2.98 -22.62
CA HIS A 8 1.13 -3.25 -23.24
C HIS A 8 0.23 -4.22 -22.46
N TYR A 9 0.79 -5.26 -21.83
CA TYR A 9 0.00 -6.14 -20.97
C TYR A 9 -0.49 -5.42 -19.73
N PHE A 10 0.39 -4.59 -19.16
CA PHE A 10 0.04 -3.74 -18.04
C PHE A 10 -1.01 -2.70 -18.41
N SER A 11 -0.86 -2.00 -19.54
CA SER A 11 -1.86 -1.03 -19.99
C SER A 11 -3.22 -1.70 -20.19
N PHE A 12 -3.27 -2.91 -20.77
CA PHE A 12 -4.51 -3.68 -20.91
C PHE A 12 -5.12 -4.10 -19.56
N PHE A 13 -4.30 -4.57 -18.61
CA PHE A 13 -4.76 -4.91 -17.25
C PHE A 13 -5.36 -3.69 -16.52
N TRP A 14 -4.74 -2.51 -16.71
CA TRP A 14 -5.21 -1.24 -16.17
C TRP A 14 -6.47 -0.72 -16.87
N GLU A 15 -6.56 -0.86 -18.19
CA GLU A 15 -7.71 -0.45 -19.00
C GLU A 15 -8.98 -1.27 -18.71
N GLN A 16 -8.85 -2.51 -18.23
CA GLN A 16 -9.97 -3.41 -17.96
C GLN A 16 -10.45 -3.42 -16.50
N ASN A 17 -9.93 -2.54 -15.63
CA ASN A 17 -10.26 -2.52 -14.19
C ASN A 17 -10.18 -3.91 -13.52
N ALA A 18 -9.21 -4.75 -13.93
CA ALA A 18 -9.10 -6.13 -13.44
C ALA A 18 -8.96 -6.19 -11.91
N LEU A 19 -8.28 -5.21 -11.31
CA LEU A 19 -8.19 -5.03 -9.86
C LEU A 19 -9.56 -4.82 -9.20
N GLU A 20 -10.42 -4.00 -9.79
CA GLU A 20 -11.77 -3.75 -9.26
C GLU A 20 -12.61 -5.03 -9.25
N LEU A 21 -12.55 -5.79 -10.34
CA LEU A 21 -13.27 -7.06 -10.46
C LEU A 21 -12.80 -8.07 -9.42
N LEU A 22 -11.48 -8.16 -9.21
CA LEU A 22 -10.87 -9.01 -8.20
C LEU A 22 -11.28 -8.64 -6.77
N ILE A 23 -11.30 -7.34 -6.44
CA ILE A 23 -11.73 -6.85 -5.12
C ILE A 23 -13.21 -7.13 -4.89
N ARG A 24 -14.07 -6.79 -5.86
CA ARG A 24 -15.51 -7.07 -5.79
C ARG A 24 -15.81 -8.56 -5.64
N TYR A 25 -14.94 -9.42 -6.17
CA TYR A 25 -15.08 -10.86 -6.03
C TYR A 25 -14.75 -11.33 -4.60
N ILE A 26 -13.69 -10.81 -3.98
CA ILE A 26 -13.36 -11.10 -2.56
C ILE A 26 -14.43 -10.57 -1.60
N GLU A 27 -14.95 -9.37 -1.85
CA GLU A 27 -16.04 -8.80 -1.04
C GLU A 27 -17.30 -9.69 -1.04
N ARG A 28 -17.52 -10.46 -2.12
CA ARG A 28 -18.64 -11.40 -2.24
C ARG A 28 -18.30 -12.81 -1.74
N HIS A 29 -17.05 -13.23 -1.88
CA HIS A 29 -16.59 -14.58 -1.61
C HIS A 29 -15.29 -14.55 -0.81
N GLN A 30 -15.40 -14.82 0.50
CA GLN A 30 -14.29 -14.95 1.44
C GLN A 30 -13.59 -16.32 1.32
N ASP A 31 -13.27 -16.73 0.11
CA ASP A 31 -12.52 -17.96 -0.10
C ASP A 31 -11.04 -17.74 0.23
N ARG A 32 -10.51 -18.57 1.12
CA ARG A 32 -9.13 -18.52 1.62
C ARG A 32 -8.10 -18.52 0.48
N LEU A 33 -8.23 -19.42 -0.50
CA LEU A 33 -7.24 -19.57 -1.58
C LEU A 33 -7.24 -18.35 -2.49
N ILE A 34 -8.42 -17.80 -2.76
CA ILE A 34 -8.60 -16.60 -3.58
C ILE A 34 -7.99 -15.39 -2.87
N CYS A 35 -8.21 -15.25 -1.56
CA CYS A 35 -7.63 -14.16 -0.77
C CYS A 35 -6.09 -14.21 -0.78
N ILE A 36 -5.51 -15.39 -0.54
CA ILE A 36 -4.06 -15.59 -0.57
C ILE A 36 -3.50 -15.24 -1.94
N GLN A 37 -4.08 -15.81 -3.01
CA GLN A 37 -3.59 -15.59 -4.37
C GLN A 37 -3.69 -14.12 -4.78
N LEU A 38 -4.77 -13.44 -4.39
CA LEU A 38 -4.92 -12.02 -4.63
C LEU A 38 -3.85 -11.21 -3.91
N LEU A 39 -3.67 -11.40 -2.61
CA LEU A 39 -2.68 -10.66 -1.83
C LEU A 39 -1.26 -10.90 -2.35
N GLN A 40 -0.93 -12.13 -2.74
CA GLN A 40 0.34 -12.44 -3.41
C GLN A 40 0.49 -11.70 -4.73
N THR A 41 -0.55 -11.72 -5.58
CA THR A 41 -0.52 -11.08 -6.90
C THR A 41 -0.37 -9.57 -6.77
N LEU A 42 -1.08 -8.96 -5.81
CA LEU A 42 -0.95 -7.55 -5.48
C LEU A 42 0.45 -7.21 -4.97
N ASN A 43 1.02 -8.01 -4.07
CA ASN A 43 2.38 -7.81 -3.60
C ASN A 43 3.37 -7.76 -4.76
N ILE A 44 3.32 -8.76 -5.66
CA ILE A 44 4.18 -8.83 -6.83
C ILE A 44 3.93 -7.62 -7.76
N LEU A 45 2.66 -7.27 -8.00
CA LEU A 45 2.28 -6.11 -8.81
C LEU A 45 2.90 -4.82 -8.26
N PHE A 46 2.69 -4.55 -6.98
CA PHE A 46 3.17 -3.35 -6.32
C PHE A 46 4.69 -3.31 -6.21
N GLU A 47 5.38 -4.44 -6.05
CA GLU A 47 6.85 -4.51 -6.06
C GLU A 47 7.45 -4.30 -7.47
N ASN A 48 6.77 -4.72 -8.52
CA ASN A 48 7.24 -4.57 -9.90
C ASN A 48 6.83 -3.27 -10.58
N LEU A 49 5.95 -2.49 -9.96
CA LEU A 49 5.58 -1.16 -10.43
C LEU A 49 6.79 -0.20 -10.38
N THR A 50 7.33 0.12 -11.56
CA THR A 50 8.43 1.07 -11.75
C THR A 50 8.00 2.40 -12.38
N ASN A 51 6.82 2.42 -13.01
CA ASN A 51 6.30 3.61 -13.68
C ASN A 51 5.46 4.46 -12.70
N ASN A 52 5.94 5.67 -12.41
CA ASN A 52 5.23 6.61 -11.54
C ASN A 52 3.78 6.84 -11.99
N ARG A 53 3.52 6.98 -13.29
CA ARG A 53 2.15 7.20 -13.80
C ARG A 53 1.21 6.03 -13.46
N ALA A 54 1.72 4.80 -13.55
CA ALA A 54 0.94 3.60 -13.20
C ALA A 54 0.68 3.52 -11.69
N ILE A 55 1.68 3.90 -10.86
CA ILE A 55 1.52 3.99 -9.41
C ILE A 55 0.44 5.03 -9.05
N TYR A 56 0.53 6.24 -9.61
CA TYR A 56 -0.46 7.30 -9.40
C TYR A 56 -1.85 6.86 -9.81
N TYR A 57 -1.99 6.28 -11.01
CA TYR A 57 -3.27 5.75 -11.47
C TYR A 57 -3.81 4.73 -10.47
N LEU A 58 -3.04 3.71 -10.10
CA LEU A 58 -3.53 2.65 -9.23
C LEU A 58 -3.90 3.14 -7.81
N LEU A 59 -3.14 4.08 -7.24
CA LEU A 59 -3.45 4.65 -5.93
C LEU A 59 -4.70 5.55 -5.96
N SER A 60 -4.89 6.32 -7.03
CA SER A 60 -6.04 7.23 -7.18
C SER A 60 -7.39 6.53 -7.36
N GLN A 61 -7.42 5.28 -7.81
CA GLN A 61 -8.67 4.57 -8.13
C GLN A 61 -9.46 4.07 -6.90
N ASN A 62 -9.08 4.43 -5.67
CA ASN A 62 -9.70 4.03 -4.39
C ASN A 62 -9.81 2.51 -4.12
N HIS A 63 -9.56 1.66 -5.12
CA HIS A 63 -9.49 0.20 -5.02
C HIS A 63 -8.44 -0.26 -4.01
N THR A 64 -7.29 0.43 -3.96
CA THR A 64 -6.24 0.20 -2.97
C THR A 64 -6.77 0.38 -1.55
N ASN A 65 -7.58 1.42 -1.31
CA ASN A 65 -8.22 1.64 -0.01
C ASN A 65 -9.24 0.55 0.31
N GLY A 66 -9.97 0.04 -0.69
CA GLY A 66 -10.85 -1.12 -0.54
C GLY A 66 -10.11 -2.34 0.01
N ILE A 67 -8.92 -2.64 -0.52
CA ILE A 67 -8.08 -3.77 -0.05
C ILE A 67 -7.50 -3.49 1.33
N ILE A 68 -6.98 -2.28 1.59
CA ILE A 68 -6.46 -1.89 2.90
C ILE A 68 -7.54 -2.06 3.97
N LEU A 69 -8.76 -1.60 3.67
CA LEU A 69 -9.89 -1.60 4.59
C LEU A 69 -10.68 -2.91 4.58
N HIS A 70 -10.27 -3.91 3.80
CA HIS A 70 -10.93 -5.19 3.80
C HIS A 70 -10.59 -5.96 5.09
N ASP A 71 -11.62 -6.52 5.74
CA ASP A 71 -11.46 -7.35 6.93
C ASP A 71 -11.32 -8.82 6.49
N PHE A 72 -10.09 -9.20 6.16
CA PHE A 72 -9.73 -10.59 5.88
C PHE A 72 -9.86 -11.47 7.14
N ASP A 73 -9.81 -12.79 6.95
CA ASP A 73 -9.70 -13.75 8.04
C ASP A 73 -8.33 -13.65 8.75
N PHE A 74 -8.25 -12.78 9.76
CA PHE A 74 -7.06 -12.58 10.59
C PHE A 74 -6.88 -13.67 11.67
N THR A 75 -7.59 -14.80 11.57
CA THR A 75 -7.24 -16.02 12.32
C THR A 75 -6.25 -16.89 11.55
N ASP A 76 -6.11 -16.66 10.24
CA ASP A 76 -5.18 -17.37 9.39
C ASP A 76 -3.84 -16.63 9.27
N GLU A 77 -2.80 -17.22 9.86
CA GLU A 77 -1.42 -16.73 9.85
C GLU A 77 -0.87 -16.48 8.44
N GLU A 78 -1.26 -17.29 7.47
CA GLU A 78 -0.81 -17.13 6.08
C GLU A 78 -1.41 -15.86 5.45
N ILE A 79 -2.70 -15.63 5.67
CA ILE A 79 -3.40 -14.43 5.21
C ILE A 79 -2.80 -13.18 5.88
N ILE A 80 -2.57 -13.22 7.20
CA ILE A 80 -1.93 -12.12 7.94
C ILE A 80 -0.57 -11.79 7.33
N GLY A 81 0.23 -12.82 7.05
CA GLY A 81 1.56 -12.67 6.44
C GLY A 81 1.51 -11.91 5.11
N TYR A 82 0.64 -12.33 4.18
CA TYR A 82 0.52 -11.67 2.89
C TYR A 82 -0.11 -10.28 2.98
N TYR A 83 -1.08 -10.09 3.88
CA TYR A 83 -1.72 -8.79 4.11
C TYR A 83 -0.72 -7.76 4.66
N ILE A 84 0.08 -8.14 5.66
CA ILE A 84 1.10 -7.24 6.21
C ILE A 84 2.23 -6.99 5.21
N ALA A 85 2.61 -7.98 4.40
CA ALA A 85 3.54 -7.75 3.29
C ALA A 85 2.99 -6.73 2.29
N PHE A 86 1.68 -6.78 2.01
CA PHE A 86 0.98 -5.83 1.16
C PHE A 86 0.96 -4.42 1.73
N LEU A 87 0.59 -4.26 3.00
CA LEU A 87 0.67 -2.94 3.65
C LEU A 87 2.10 -2.38 3.61
N LYS A 88 3.10 -3.23 3.83
CA LYS A 88 4.51 -2.84 3.74
C LYS A 88 4.90 -2.40 2.33
N SER A 89 4.52 -3.14 1.28
CA SER A 89 4.84 -2.80 -0.11
C SER A 89 4.22 -1.46 -0.52
N LEU A 90 3.00 -1.15 -0.05
CA LEU A 90 2.39 0.17 -0.20
C LEU A 90 3.22 1.29 0.43
N THR A 91 3.69 1.11 1.67
CA THR A 91 4.50 2.15 2.33
C THR A 91 5.83 2.44 1.63
N PHE A 92 6.39 1.47 0.89
CA PHE A 92 7.59 1.71 0.08
C PHE A 92 7.32 2.56 -1.17
N ARG A 93 6.05 2.70 -1.56
CA ARG A 93 5.62 3.58 -2.65
C ARG A 93 5.23 4.98 -2.17
N MET A 94 5.25 5.23 -0.87
CA MET A 94 5.01 6.55 -0.30
C MET A 94 6.23 7.46 -0.54
N ASN A 95 5.97 8.62 -1.13
CA ASN A 95 6.92 9.73 -1.27
C ASN A 95 6.15 11.05 -1.11
N GLU A 96 6.83 12.20 -1.20
CA GLU A 96 6.23 13.54 -1.07
C GLU A 96 5.02 13.76 -2.00
N ASP A 97 5.07 13.05 -3.12
CA ASP A 97 4.23 13.15 -4.29
C ASP A 97 2.98 12.24 -4.20
N THR A 98 3.05 11.16 -3.41
CA THR A 98 2.01 10.13 -3.26
C THR A 98 1.43 10.01 -1.85
N ILE A 99 2.06 10.65 -0.85
CA ILE A 99 1.64 10.53 0.56
C ILE A 99 0.17 10.87 0.79
N ASN A 100 -0.36 11.85 0.06
CA ASN A 100 -1.75 12.28 0.18
C ASN A 100 -2.75 11.18 -0.20
N PHE A 101 -2.37 10.18 -1.03
CA PHE A 101 -3.25 9.04 -1.34
C PHE A 101 -3.40 8.06 -0.17
N PHE A 102 -2.46 8.07 0.76
CA PHE A 102 -2.46 7.19 1.94
C PHE A 102 -2.94 7.89 3.21
N TYR A 103 -3.23 9.18 3.13
CA TYR A 103 -3.68 10.00 4.23
C TYR A 103 -5.17 10.31 4.09
N ASP A 104 -5.94 10.00 5.12
CA ASP A 104 -7.33 10.39 5.23
C ASP A 104 -7.42 11.74 5.95
N GLU A 105 -7.65 12.79 5.18
CA GLU A 105 -7.80 14.16 5.71
C GLU A 105 -9.03 14.33 6.61
N ALA A 106 -10.10 13.55 6.40
CA ALA A 106 -11.32 13.67 7.20
C ALA A 106 -11.11 13.13 8.62
N HIS A 107 -10.37 12.04 8.75
CA HIS A 107 -10.11 11.37 10.04
C HIS A 107 -8.70 11.61 10.58
N TRP A 108 -7.90 12.43 9.88
CA TRP A 108 -6.54 12.80 10.24
C TRP A 108 -5.65 11.57 10.48
N SER A 109 -5.83 10.54 9.66
CA SER A 109 -5.28 9.21 9.92
C SER A 109 -4.65 8.58 8.69
N PHE A 110 -3.77 7.60 8.93
CA PHE A 110 -3.21 6.76 7.87
C PHE A 110 -3.87 5.38 7.97
N PRO A 111 -4.82 5.02 7.08
CA PRO A 111 -5.50 3.72 7.12
C PRO A 111 -4.53 2.54 7.13
N VAL A 112 -3.44 2.61 6.34
CA VAL A 112 -2.37 1.60 6.31
C VAL A 112 -1.73 1.43 7.70
N TYR A 113 -1.47 2.53 8.40
CA TYR A 113 -0.88 2.50 9.74
C TYR A 113 -1.83 1.90 10.77
N GLN A 114 -3.08 2.36 10.78
CA GLN A 114 -4.10 1.89 11.72
C GLN A 114 -4.34 0.38 11.59
N ARG A 115 -4.35 -0.11 10.34
CA ARG A 115 -4.46 -1.54 10.04
C ARG A 115 -3.24 -2.32 10.52
N ALA A 116 -2.03 -1.85 10.23
CA ALA A 116 -0.81 -2.51 10.66
C ALA A 116 -0.65 -2.55 12.18
N LEU A 117 -1.09 -1.50 12.89
CA LEU A 117 -0.98 -1.39 14.34
C LEU A 117 -1.72 -2.51 15.10
N ARG A 118 -2.79 -3.08 14.50
CA ARG A 118 -3.50 -4.24 15.05
C ARG A 118 -2.58 -5.45 15.27
N PHE A 119 -1.48 -5.54 14.52
CA PHE A 119 -0.51 -6.64 14.54
C PHE A 119 0.79 -6.28 15.28
N PHE A 120 0.82 -5.17 16.04
CA PHE A 120 2.04 -4.71 16.72
C PHE A 120 2.64 -5.76 17.69
N ASN A 121 1.78 -6.46 18.43
CA ASN A 121 2.18 -7.51 19.38
C ASN A 121 1.88 -8.93 18.86
N HIS A 122 1.97 -9.13 17.54
CA HIS A 122 1.72 -10.42 16.92
C HIS A 122 2.74 -11.49 17.38
N ALA A 123 2.35 -12.77 17.43
CA ALA A 123 3.23 -13.87 17.88
C ALA A 123 4.42 -14.06 16.93
N GLU A 124 4.17 -14.02 15.62
CA GLU A 124 5.20 -14.13 14.59
C GLU A 124 6.15 -12.92 14.51
N ASN A 125 7.45 -13.21 14.51
CA ASN A 125 8.47 -12.16 14.52
C ASN A 125 8.53 -11.37 13.21
N MET A 126 8.34 -12.04 12.08
CA MET A 126 8.35 -11.39 10.77
C MET A 126 7.21 -10.38 10.62
N VAL A 127 6.03 -10.69 11.16
CA VAL A 127 4.88 -9.78 11.19
C VAL A 127 5.23 -8.52 11.99
N ARG A 128 5.77 -8.68 13.20
CA ARG A 128 6.20 -7.53 14.02
C ARG A 128 7.28 -6.68 13.34
N ILE A 129 8.24 -7.30 12.65
CA ILE A 129 9.27 -6.57 11.89
C ILE A 129 8.60 -5.74 10.78
N ALA A 130 7.70 -6.33 10.02
CA ALA A 130 7.00 -5.62 8.95
C ALA A 130 6.15 -4.45 9.48
N VAL A 131 5.45 -4.61 10.62
CA VAL A 131 4.72 -3.51 11.28
C VAL A 131 5.66 -2.36 11.67
N ARG A 132 6.85 -2.67 12.21
CA ARG A 132 7.86 -1.64 12.54
C ARG A 132 8.37 -0.95 11.28
N THR A 133 8.61 -1.68 10.20
CA THR A 133 9.01 -1.09 8.91
C THR A 133 7.93 -0.16 8.36
N ILE A 134 6.67 -0.58 8.37
CA ILE A 134 5.52 0.25 7.98
C ILE A 134 5.51 1.55 8.80
N THR A 135 5.64 1.43 10.12
CA THR A 135 5.68 2.56 11.04
C THR A 135 6.79 3.55 10.66
N LEU A 136 8.02 3.06 10.47
CA LEU A 136 9.17 3.88 10.11
C LEU A 136 9.00 4.56 8.74
N ASN A 137 8.48 3.84 7.74
CA ASN A 137 8.25 4.40 6.41
C ASN A 137 7.23 5.54 6.43
N ILE A 138 6.17 5.40 7.23
CA ILE A 138 5.13 6.43 7.37
C ILE A 138 5.70 7.67 8.07
N PHE A 139 6.45 7.49 9.17
CA PHE A 139 7.11 8.61 9.84
C PHE A 139 8.10 9.33 8.92
N LYS A 140 8.88 8.59 8.14
CA LYS A 140 9.76 9.17 7.12
C LYS A 140 8.98 9.96 6.08
N GLY A 141 7.87 9.41 5.57
CA GLY A 141 7.01 10.09 4.61
C GLY A 141 6.40 11.39 5.15
N VAL A 142 5.86 11.35 6.37
CA VAL A 142 5.28 12.54 7.04
C VAL A 142 6.34 13.61 7.29
N PHE A 143 7.54 13.20 7.71
CA PHE A 143 8.66 14.11 7.88
C PHE A 143 9.05 14.78 6.55
N LEU A 144 9.15 14.02 5.46
CA LEU A 144 9.42 14.56 4.12
C LEU A 144 8.34 15.55 3.66
N HIS A 145 7.06 15.21 3.82
CA HIS A 145 5.94 16.10 3.49
C HIS A 145 5.95 17.41 4.28
N SER A 146 6.30 17.34 5.56
CA SER A 146 6.40 18.51 6.43
C SER A 146 7.59 19.39 6.06
N CYS A 147 8.73 18.77 5.70
CA CYS A 147 9.94 19.48 5.27
C CYS A 147 9.76 20.15 3.90
N ALA A 148 9.08 19.50 2.95
CA ALA A 148 8.77 20.04 1.63
C ALA A 148 7.82 21.25 1.66
N ARG A 149 7.04 21.42 2.74
CA ARG A 149 6.21 22.62 2.98
C ARG A 149 6.91 23.71 3.77
N MET A 150 8.14 23.51 4.25
CA MET A 150 8.89 24.60 4.87
C MET A 150 9.34 25.58 3.78
N PRO A 151 8.96 26.87 3.85
CA PRO A 151 9.53 27.88 2.98
C PRO A 151 11.04 27.95 3.24
N SER A 152 11.84 28.13 2.20
CA SER A 152 13.30 28.24 2.22
C SER A 152 13.87 29.33 3.15
N ASP A 153 13.02 30.12 3.80
CA ASP A 153 13.38 31.31 4.58
C ASP A 153 13.66 31.04 6.07
N HIS A 154 13.47 29.80 6.56
CA HIS A 154 13.66 29.49 7.99
C HIS A 154 14.81 28.52 8.32
N ILE A 155 15.62 28.14 7.33
CA ILE A 155 16.79 27.25 7.54
C ILE A 155 17.88 27.93 8.42
N TRP A 156 17.88 29.26 8.57
CA TRP A 156 18.90 29.99 9.33
C TRP A 156 18.65 30.14 10.83
N VAL A 157 17.53 29.68 11.39
CA VAL A 157 17.21 29.90 12.82
C VAL A 157 17.62 28.72 13.73
N LEU A 158 18.23 27.67 13.17
CA LEU A 158 18.68 26.49 13.93
C LEU A 158 20.18 26.14 13.75
N LEU A 159 21.01 27.16 13.48
CA LEU A 159 22.46 27.14 13.68
C LEU A 159 22.86 28.39 14.49
#